data_AF-A0A061BJ40-F1
#
_entry.id   AF-A0A061BJ40-F1
#
_cell.length_a   1.000
_cell.length_b   1.000
_cell.length_c   1.000
_cell.angle_alpha   90.00
_cell.angle_beta   90.00
_cell.angle_gamma   90.00
#
_symmetry.space_group_name_H-M   'P 1'
#
loop_
_entity.id
_entity.type
_entity.pdbx_description
1 polymer ?
#
loop_
_entity_poly.entity_id
_entity_poly.type
_entity_poly.pdbx_seq_one_letter_code
_entity_poly.pdbx_strand_id
1 'polypeptide(L)'
;MAFLSGVLGAVKNENEVTTYDKYMTNKLETVISTLNSKIGSGRAGLVESVGAVKEWLEGYEGMVSEKINEVKHPIESIKDEIKRHKNKIREEEEFHISDQISNWTGRAVWYIEKAQKANTALEKIDNLLFDKLNHNVKLVLQGVTIFLDDAMNKDLENIYNTTETQMMQVLDEIYEIVENKNKAIQWYLRKHFTHLHEKFKKFNAEKLGLLKNVINEDIGR
;
A
#
# COMPACT_ATOMS: atom_id res chain seq x y z
N MET A 1 25.16 -53.81 -5.09
CA MET A 1 24.44 -53.38 -6.30
C MET A 1 22.97 -53.76 -6.28
N ALA A 2 22.62 -55.04 -6.22
CA ALA A 2 21.23 -55.49 -6.13
C ALA A 2 20.43 -54.83 -4.97
N PHE A 3 21.05 -54.68 -3.79
CA PHE A 3 20.42 -54.00 -2.64
C PHE A 3 20.00 -52.56 -2.96
N LEU A 4 20.92 -51.71 -3.44
CA LEU A 4 20.64 -50.30 -3.77
C LEU A 4 19.59 -50.18 -4.87
N SER A 5 19.67 -51.02 -5.90
CA SER A 5 18.65 -51.08 -6.95
C SER A 5 17.27 -51.45 -6.39
N GLY A 6 17.21 -52.43 -5.47
CA GLY A 6 15.96 -52.82 -4.81
C GLY A 6 15.36 -51.71 -3.94
N VAL A 7 16.19 -51.02 -3.15
CA VAL A 7 15.73 -49.90 -2.30
C VAL A 7 15.21 -48.74 -3.14
N LEU A 8 15.99 -48.28 -4.12
CA LEU A 8 15.57 -47.17 -5.00
C LEU A 8 14.37 -47.57 -5.87
N GLY A 9 14.30 -48.83 -6.30
CA GLY A 9 13.17 -49.38 -7.03
C GLY A 9 11.87 -49.40 -6.21
N ALA A 10 11.96 -49.55 -4.88
CA ALA A 10 10.80 -49.54 -4.00
C ALA A 10 10.19 -48.13 -3.85
N VAL A 11 11.03 -47.10 -3.81
CA VAL A 11 10.60 -45.71 -3.56
C VAL A 11 10.38 -44.90 -4.84
N LYS A 12 10.75 -45.41 -6.02
CA LYS A 12 10.75 -44.62 -7.28
C LYS A 12 9.41 -44.03 -7.69
N ASN A 13 8.31 -44.60 -7.20
CA ASN A 13 6.95 -44.16 -7.49
C ASN A 13 6.32 -43.36 -6.34
N GLU A 14 7.06 -43.10 -5.26
CA GLU A 14 6.59 -42.26 -4.16
C GLU A 14 6.43 -40.82 -4.63
N ASN A 15 5.50 -40.09 -4.03
CA ASN A 15 5.13 -38.74 -4.48
C ASN A 15 6.30 -37.77 -4.33
N GLU A 16 7.02 -37.85 -3.22
CA GLU A 16 8.19 -37.04 -2.89
C GLU A 16 9.32 -37.31 -3.88
N VAL A 17 9.47 -38.55 -4.35
CA VAL A 17 10.52 -38.91 -5.32
C VAL A 17 10.13 -38.41 -6.71
N THR A 18 8.93 -38.77 -7.18
CA THR A 18 8.45 -38.42 -8.53
C THR A 18 8.29 -36.91 -8.73
N THR A 19 7.90 -36.17 -7.69
CA THR A 19 7.69 -34.73 -7.76
C THR A 19 8.97 -33.96 -8.06
N TYR A 20 10.10 -34.32 -7.46
CA TYR A 20 11.35 -33.60 -7.68
C TYR A 20 12.20 -34.22 -8.80
N ASP A 21 12.17 -35.55 -8.96
CA ASP A 21 12.87 -36.24 -10.03
C ASP A 21 12.42 -35.73 -11.42
N LYS A 22 11.16 -35.34 -11.59
CA LYS A 22 10.66 -34.77 -12.86
C LYS A 22 11.38 -33.49 -13.31
N TYR A 23 11.98 -32.73 -12.39
CA TYR A 23 12.75 -31.52 -12.69
C TYR A 23 14.24 -31.77 -12.92
N MET A 24 14.75 -32.96 -12.60
CA MET A 24 16.16 -33.30 -12.72
C MET A 24 16.54 -33.76 -14.14
N THR A 25 17.78 -33.50 -14.58
CA THR A 25 18.30 -34.05 -15.84
C THR A 25 18.65 -35.53 -15.69
N ASN A 26 19.37 -35.89 -14.62
CA ASN A 26 19.68 -37.28 -14.29
C ASN A 26 18.49 -37.89 -13.53
N LYS A 27 17.70 -38.72 -14.21
CA LYS A 27 16.50 -39.35 -13.63
C LYS A 27 16.85 -40.56 -12.80
N LEU A 28 16.05 -40.84 -11.77
CA LEU A 28 16.19 -42.01 -10.91
C LEU A 28 16.18 -43.32 -11.72
N GLU A 29 15.37 -43.40 -12.78
CA GLU A 29 15.30 -44.60 -13.64
C GLU A 29 16.65 -44.88 -14.32
N THR A 30 17.39 -43.84 -14.73
CA THR A 30 18.75 -43.98 -15.29
C THR A 30 19.74 -44.50 -14.25
N VAL A 31 19.60 -44.04 -13.00
CA VAL A 31 20.42 -44.50 -11.87
C VAL A 31 20.12 -45.97 -11.57
N ILE A 32 18.85 -46.37 -11.53
CA ILE A 32 18.42 -47.77 -11.35
C ILE A 32 18.95 -48.67 -12.47
N SER A 33 18.87 -48.22 -13.73
CA SER A 33 19.45 -48.94 -14.87
C SER A 33 20.97 -49.14 -14.73
N THR A 34 21.68 -48.07 -14.34
CA THR A 34 23.12 -48.14 -14.04
C THR A 34 23.39 -49.15 -12.93
N LEU A 35 22.65 -49.09 -11.82
CA LEU A 35 22.81 -50.00 -10.70
C LEU A 35 22.62 -51.47 -11.10
N ASN A 36 21.63 -51.76 -11.94
CA ASN A 36 21.37 -53.10 -12.47
C ASN A 36 22.50 -53.60 -13.37
N SER A 37 23.01 -52.73 -14.26
CA SER A 37 24.11 -53.09 -15.18
C SER A 37 25.44 -53.41 -14.48
N LYS A 38 25.63 -52.92 -13.25
CA LYS A 38 26.86 -53.10 -12.46
C LYS A 38 26.77 -54.23 -11.42
N ILE A 39 25.71 -55.03 -11.43
CA ILE A 39 25.62 -56.23 -10.58
C ILE A 39 26.69 -57.23 -11.02
N GLY A 40 27.52 -57.67 -10.07
CA GLY A 40 28.56 -58.68 -10.33
C GLY A 40 29.87 -58.14 -10.93
N SER A 41 29.99 -56.83 -11.22
CA SER A 41 31.21 -56.25 -11.81
C SER A 41 32.29 -55.84 -10.79
N GLY A 42 32.18 -56.34 -9.55
CA GLY A 42 33.19 -56.15 -8.51
C GLY A 42 33.39 -54.69 -8.07
N ARG A 43 34.64 -54.33 -7.72
CA ARG A 43 34.99 -53.02 -7.15
C ARG A 43 34.70 -51.86 -8.09
N ALA A 44 34.97 -52.00 -9.39
CA ALA A 44 34.72 -50.95 -10.37
C ALA A 44 33.22 -50.61 -10.46
N GLY A 45 32.37 -51.63 -10.51
CA GLY A 45 30.92 -51.46 -10.47
C GLY A 45 30.43 -50.73 -9.24
N LEU A 46 30.97 -51.07 -8.08
CA LEU A 46 30.59 -50.41 -6.82
C LEU A 46 30.89 -48.90 -6.85
N VAL A 47 32.07 -48.50 -7.33
CA VAL A 47 32.47 -47.08 -7.39
C VAL A 47 31.55 -46.29 -8.31
N GLU A 48 31.32 -46.77 -9.54
CA GLU A 48 30.45 -46.11 -10.51
C GLU A 48 29.02 -45.97 -9.99
N SER A 49 28.54 -46.99 -9.30
CA SER A 49 27.19 -47.06 -8.79
C SER A 49 26.95 -46.13 -7.61
N VAL A 50 27.91 -46.07 -6.68
CA VAL A 50 27.86 -45.09 -5.59
C VAL A 50 27.95 -43.68 -6.17
N GLY A 51 28.76 -43.47 -7.20
CA GLY A 51 28.83 -42.20 -7.93
C GLY A 51 27.48 -41.78 -8.52
N ALA A 52 26.81 -42.69 -9.23
CA ALA A 52 25.49 -42.41 -9.84
C ALA A 52 24.42 -42.09 -8.80
N VAL A 53 24.36 -42.84 -7.69
CA VAL A 53 23.42 -42.56 -6.60
C VAL A 53 23.73 -41.23 -5.92
N LYS A 54 25.02 -40.93 -5.69
CA LYS A 54 25.44 -39.66 -5.09
C LYS A 54 25.01 -38.47 -5.95
N GLU A 55 25.31 -38.51 -7.25
CA GLU A 55 24.96 -37.42 -8.18
C GLU A 55 23.45 -37.17 -8.21
N TRP A 56 22.66 -38.25 -8.21
CA TRP A 56 21.21 -38.13 -8.13
C TRP A 56 20.73 -37.52 -6.81
N LEU A 57 21.28 -37.96 -5.67
CA LEU A 57 20.92 -37.40 -4.36
C LEU A 57 21.25 -35.90 -4.26
N GLU A 58 22.41 -35.48 -4.76
CA GLU A 58 22.81 -34.06 -4.79
C GLU A 58 21.85 -33.22 -5.65
N GLY A 59 21.46 -33.74 -6.83
CA GLY A 59 20.48 -33.07 -7.68
C GLY A 59 19.07 -33.04 -7.07
N TYR A 60 18.66 -34.13 -6.41
CA TYR A 60 17.38 -34.24 -5.73
C TYR A 60 17.27 -33.23 -4.58
N GLU A 61 18.27 -33.19 -3.70
CA GLU A 61 18.33 -32.20 -2.60
C GLU A 61 18.30 -30.77 -3.14
N GLY A 62 19.01 -30.51 -4.24
CA GLY A 62 18.97 -29.22 -4.94
C GLY A 62 17.56 -28.83 -5.39
N MET A 63 16.84 -29.75 -6.04
CA MET A 63 15.46 -29.50 -6.49
C MET A 63 14.49 -29.31 -5.33
N VAL A 64 14.61 -30.12 -4.27
CA VAL A 64 13.80 -29.97 -3.04
C VAL A 64 14.00 -28.57 -2.46
N SER A 65 15.26 -28.16 -2.27
CA SER A 65 15.61 -26.84 -1.73
C SER A 65 15.08 -25.70 -2.61
N GLU A 66 15.27 -25.80 -3.94
CA GLU A 66 14.79 -24.81 -4.89
C GLU A 66 13.27 -24.62 -4.78
N LYS A 67 12.49 -25.71 -4.83
CA LYS A 67 11.01 -25.62 -4.80
C LYS A 67 10.47 -25.17 -3.45
N ILE A 68 11.11 -25.57 -2.34
CA ILE A 68 10.78 -25.03 -1.02
C ILE A 68 11.06 -23.53 -0.96
N ASN A 69 12.19 -23.07 -1.52
CA ASN A 69 12.54 -21.66 -1.54
C ASN A 69 11.61 -20.82 -2.44
N GLU A 70 11.09 -21.37 -3.53
CA GLU A 70 10.06 -20.73 -4.36
C GLU A 70 8.79 -20.40 -3.55
N VAL A 71 8.40 -21.24 -2.59
CA VAL A 71 7.26 -20.98 -1.68
C VAL A 71 7.67 -20.05 -0.54
N LYS A 72 8.84 -20.29 0.07
CA LYS A 72 9.30 -19.63 1.29
C LYS A 72 9.65 -18.15 1.07
N HIS A 73 10.46 -17.84 0.06
CA HIS A 73 11.01 -16.49 -0.11
C HIS A 73 9.96 -15.40 -0.36
N PRO A 74 8.90 -15.61 -1.17
CA PRO A 74 7.86 -14.60 -1.31
C PRO A 74 7.16 -14.30 0.03
N ILE A 75 6.91 -15.32 0.87
CA ILE A 75 6.28 -15.16 2.18
C ILE A 75 7.20 -14.42 3.16
N GLU A 76 8.48 -14.76 3.19
CA GLU A 76 9.49 -14.02 3.98
C GLU A 76 9.57 -12.56 3.54
N SER A 77 9.55 -12.31 2.23
CA SER A 77 9.57 -10.98 1.65
C SER A 77 8.35 -10.16 2.08
N ILE A 78 7.14 -10.74 2.08
CA ILE A 78 5.94 -10.08 2.62
C ILE A 78 6.13 -9.75 4.11
N LYS A 79 6.57 -10.72 4.91
CA LYS A 79 6.75 -10.55 6.35
C LYS A 79 7.70 -9.41 6.69
N ASP A 80 8.82 -9.31 5.98
CA ASP A 80 9.83 -8.29 6.25
C ASP A 80 9.41 -6.92 5.70
N GLU A 81 8.75 -6.89 4.54
CA GLU A 81 8.20 -5.65 4.01
C GLU A 81 7.06 -5.09 4.86
N ILE A 82 6.18 -5.93 5.41
CA ILE A 82 5.15 -5.48 6.36
C ILE A 82 5.80 -4.80 7.57
N LYS A 83 6.89 -5.36 8.12
CA LYS A 83 7.61 -4.73 9.24
C LYS A 83 8.19 -3.38 8.84
N ARG A 84 8.78 -3.28 7.64
CA ARG A 84 9.36 -2.04 7.12
C ARG A 84 8.27 -0.98 6.89
N HIS A 85 7.19 -1.36 6.23
CA HIS A 85 6.09 -0.46 5.88
C HIS A 85 5.31 0.03 7.12
N LYS A 86 5.23 -0.77 8.19
CA LYS A 86 4.68 -0.31 9.47
C LYS A 86 5.41 0.92 10.02
N ASN A 87 6.73 0.98 9.85
CA ASN A 87 7.50 2.15 10.28
C ASN A 87 7.28 3.35 9.34
N LYS A 88 7.13 3.10 8.04
CA LYS A 88 6.88 4.16 7.04
C LYS A 88 5.53 4.85 7.18
N ILE A 89 4.51 4.19 7.74
CA ILE A 89 3.19 4.83 7.92
C ILE A 89 3.32 6.14 8.70
N ARG A 90 4.20 6.20 9.71
CA ARG A 90 4.44 7.43 10.47
C ARG A 90 5.13 8.52 9.66
N GLU A 91 6.04 8.12 8.77
CA GLU A 91 6.74 9.06 7.87
C GLU A 91 5.79 9.65 6.82
N GLU A 92 4.69 8.96 6.53
CA GLU A 92 3.69 9.36 5.54
C GLU A 92 2.56 10.19 6.13
N GLU A 93 2.51 10.41 7.45
CA GLU A 93 1.42 11.16 8.11
C GLU A 93 1.27 12.58 7.58
N GLU A 94 2.38 13.21 7.17
CA GLU A 94 2.40 14.57 6.62
C GLU A 94 2.11 14.62 5.11
N PHE A 95 2.00 13.47 4.45
CA PHE A 95 1.74 13.44 3.01
C PHE A 95 0.27 13.77 2.72
N HIS A 96 0.01 14.26 1.51
CA HIS A 96 -1.36 14.44 1.07
C HIS A 96 -2.11 13.10 1.11
N ILE A 97 -3.39 13.13 1.48
CA ILE A 97 -4.15 11.89 1.71
C ILE A 97 -4.21 10.99 0.47
N SER A 98 -4.24 11.58 -0.73
CA SER A 98 -4.17 10.83 -1.99
C SER A 98 -2.87 10.06 -2.14
N ASP A 99 -1.76 10.62 -1.68
CA ASP A 99 -0.44 10.00 -1.76
C ASP A 99 -0.32 8.86 -0.75
N GLN A 100 -0.88 9.04 0.45
CA GLN A 100 -0.98 7.98 1.46
C GLN A 100 -1.78 6.79 0.92
N ILE A 101 -2.98 7.04 0.38
CA ILE A 101 -3.86 6.01 -0.21
C ILE A 101 -3.16 5.30 -1.38
N SER A 102 -2.51 6.05 -2.27
CA SER A 102 -1.76 5.50 -3.40
C SER A 102 -0.62 4.59 -2.92
N ASN A 103 0.17 5.02 -1.93
CA ASN A 103 1.25 4.23 -1.36
C ASN A 103 0.75 2.95 -0.69
N TRP A 104 -0.34 3.02 0.08
CA TRP A 104 -0.91 1.85 0.76
C TRP A 104 -1.49 0.85 -0.24
N THR A 105 -2.20 1.34 -1.26
CA THR A 105 -2.71 0.51 -2.37
C THR A 105 -1.56 -0.16 -3.12
N GLY A 106 -0.50 0.58 -3.45
CA GLY A 106 0.68 0.04 -4.12
C GLY A 106 1.37 -1.06 -3.31
N ARG A 107 1.49 -0.89 -2.00
CA ARG A 107 2.03 -1.93 -1.09
C ARG A 107 1.14 -3.17 -1.09
N ALA A 108 -0.18 -3.01 -1.03
CA ALA A 108 -1.13 -4.12 -1.03
C ALA A 108 -1.04 -4.95 -2.31
N VAL A 109 -0.99 -4.30 -3.48
CA VAL A 109 -0.80 -4.96 -4.78
C VAL A 109 0.50 -5.77 -4.79
N TRP A 110 1.60 -5.18 -4.33
CA TRP A 110 2.89 -5.87 -4.27
C TRP A 110 2.84 -7.11 -3.35
N TYR A 111 2.16 -7.02 -2.19
CA TYR A 111 1.98 -8.19 -1.32
C TYR A 111 1.16 -9.30 -1.99
N ILE A 112 0.10 -8.95 -2.72
CA ILE A 112 -0.71 -9.90 -3.49
C ILE A 112 0.15 -10.63 -4.51
N GLU A 113 0.97 -9.92 -5.28
CA GLU A 113 1.87 -10.56 -6.26
C GLU A 113 2.80 -11.59 -5.61
N LYS A 114 3.35 -11.28 -4.43
CA LYS A 114 4.21 -12.20 -3.69
C LYS A 114 3.42 -13.40 -3.13
N ALA A 115 2.23 -13.17 -2.58
CA ALA A 115 1.40 -14.22 -2.03
C ALA A 115 0.92 -15.19 -3.14
N GLN A 116 0.55 -14.65 -4.31
CA GLN A 116 0.22 -15.43 -5.49
C GLN A 116 1.41 -16.27 -5.97
N LYS A 117 2.62 -15.69 -6.02
CA LYS A 117 3.85 -16.44 -6.37
C LYS A 117 4.06 -17.64 -5.44
N ALA A 118 3.92 -17.46 -4.13
CA ALA A 118 4.00 -18.57 -3.17
C ALA A 118 2.88 -19.59 -3.38
N ASN A 119 1.65 -19.13 -3.62
CA ASN A 119 0.50 -19.99 -3.84
C ASN A 119 0.65 -20.86 -5.09
N THR A 120 1.16 -20.30 -6.20
CA THR A 120 1.45 -21.07 -7.41
C THR A 120 2.64 -22.01 -7.22
N ALA A 121 3.65 -21.63 -6.43
CA ALA A 121 4.80 -22.50 -6.15
C ALA A 121 4.42 -23.76 -5.35
N LEU A 122 3.31 -23.74 -4.60
CA LEU A 122 2.79 -24.93 -3.91
C LEU A 122 2.44 -26.08 -4.86
N GLU A 123 2.07 -25.81 -6.11
CA GLU A 123 1.75 -26.85 -7.09
C GLU A 123 2.98 -27.67 -7.53
N LYS A 124 4.18 -27.24 -7.11
CA LYS A 124 5.46 -27.83 -7.49
C LYS A 124 6.18 -28.58 -6.36
N ILE A 125 5.59 -28.63 -5.16
CA ILE A 125 6.13 -29.40 -4.03
C ILE A 125 5.33 -30.70 -3.85
N ASP A 126 5.88 -31.63 -3.07
CA ASP A 126 5.21 -32.89 -2.77
C ASP A 126 3.88 -32.67 -2.02
N ASN A 127 2.99 -33.64 -2.12
CA ASN A 127 1.64 -33.58 -1.57
C ASN A 127 1.65 -33.38 -0.04
N LEU A 128 2.62 -33.96 0.66
CA LEU A 128 2.69 -33.89 2.11
C LEU A 128 3.08 -32.48 2.59
N LEU A 129 4.02 -31.82 1.90
CA LEU A 129 4.32 -30.42 2.14
C LEU A 129 3.20 -29.50 1.65
N PHE A 130 2.59 -29.80 0.50
CA PHE A 130 1.43 -29.06 -0.02
C PHE A 130 0.31 -29.01 1.02
N ASP A 131 -0.11 -30.16 1.54
CA ASP A 131 -1.22 -30.24 2.51
C ASP A 131 -0.95 -29.43 3.78
N LYS A 132 0.30 -29.40 4.23
CA LYS A 132 0.72 -28.62 5.41
C LYS A 132 0.75 -27.11 5.18
N LEU A 133 1.08 -26.68 3.95
CA LEU A 133 1.33 -25.26 3.65
C LEU A 133 0.15 -24.57 2.96
N ASN A 134 -0.66 -25.30 2.19
CA ASN A 134 -1.74 -24.79 1.35
C ASN A 134 -2.70 -23.87 2.11
N HIS A 135 -3.19 -24.29 3.28
CA HIS A 135 -4.10 -23.47 4.07
C HIS A 135 -3.43 -22.17 4.55
N ASN A 136 -2.20 -22.26 5.05
CA ASN A 136 -1.47 -21.11 5.58
C ASN A 136 -1.14 -20.08 4.49
N VAL A 137 -0.70 -20.53 3.31
CA VAL A 137 -0.42 -19.64 2.18
C VAL A 137 -1.72 -18.99 1.67
N LYS A 138 -2.83 -19.72 1.62
CA LYS A 138 -4.15 -19.16 1.27
C LYS A 138 -4.63 -18.11 2.25
N LEU A 139 -4.41 -18.30 3.56
CA LEU A 139 -4.71 -17.30 4.57
C LEU A 139 -3.89 -16.02 4.37
N VAL A 140 -2.60 -16.14 4.02
CA VAL A 140 -1.78 -14.96 3.68
C VAL A 140 -2.35 -14.26 2.46
N LEU A 141 -2.66 -14.99 1.38
CA LEU A 141 -3.26 -14.43 0.16
C LEU A 141 -4.58 -13.70 0.47
N GLN A 142 -5.46 -14.33 1.23
CA GLN A 142 -6.73 -13.73 1.65
C GLN A 142 -6.51 -12.45 2.46
N GLY A 143 -5.59 -12.48 3.43
CA GLY A 143 -5.28 -11.32 4.27
C GLY A 143 -4.76 -10.13 3.47
N VAL A 144 -3.89 -10.37 2.47
CA VAL A 144 -3.37 -9.28 1.62
C VAL A 144 -4.39 -8.79 0.59
N THR A 145 -5.35 -9.64 0.17
CA THR A 145 -6.50 -9.21 -0.64
C THR A 145 -7.44 -8.31 0.14
N ILE A 146 -7.80 -8.69 1.38
CA ILE A 146 -8.61 -7.84 2.26
C ILE A 146 -7.92 -6.49 2.49
N PHE A 147 -6.59 -6.51 2.72
CA PHE A 147 -5.83 -5.27 2.87
C PHE A 147 -5.87 -4.38 1.61
N LEU A 148 -5.90 -4.96 0.41
CA LEU A 148 -6.09 -4.18 -0.82
C LEU A 148 -7.49 -3.55 -0.87
N ASP A 149 -8.53 -4.33 -0.56
CA ASP A 149 -9.92 -3.84 -0.55
C ASP A 149 -10.07 -2.65 0.44
N ASP A 150 -9.46 -2.77 1.62
CA ASP A 150 -9.41 -1.71 2.62
C ASP A 150 -8.60 -0.49 2.15
N ALA A 151 -7.44 -0.70 1.51
CA ALA A 151 -6.59 0.38 1.02
C ALA A 151 -7.20 1.13 -0.17
N MET A 152 -8.02 0.47 -0.98
CA MET A 152 -8.76 1.07 -2.09
C MET A 152 -10.05 1.76 -1.64
N ASN A 153 -10.42 1.67 -0.36
CA ASN A 153 -11.59 2.35 0.16
C ASN A 153 -11.41 3.88 0.08
N LYS A 154 -12.31 4.53 -0.67
CA LYS A 154 -12.30 5.98 -0.92
C LYS A 154 -13.03 6.80 0.14
N ASP A 155 -13.58 6.18 1.17
CA ASP A 155 -14.33 6.88 2.22
C ASP A 155 -13.49 7.97 2.88
N LEU A 156 -12.20 7.71 3.13
CA LEU A 156 -11.30 8.68 3.73
C LEU A 156 -11.01 9.87 2.79
N GLU A 157 -10.78 9.61 1.50
CA GLU A 157 -10.63 10.64 0.47
C GLU A 157 -11.91 11.48 0.34
N ASN A 158 -13.07 10.83 0.33
CA ASN A 158 -14.37 11.49 0.24
C ASN A 158 -14.63 12.39 1.46
N ILE A 159 -14.34 11.91 2.67
CA ILE A 159 -14.49 12.68 3.91
C ILE A 159 -13.55 13.89 3.89
N TYR A 160 -12.29 13.71 3.46
CA TYR A 160 -11.32 14.80 3.36
C TYR A 160 -11.82 15.89 2.40
N ASN A 161 -12.18 15.53 1.17
CA ASN A 161 -12.67 16.48 0.15
C ASN A 161 -13.96 17.18 0.60
N THR A 162 -14.86 16.46 1.26
CA THR A 162 -16.11 17.03 1.79
C THR A 162 -15.82 18.04 2.89
N THR A 163 -14.91 17.71 3.81
CA THR A 163 -14.51 18.59 4.92
C THR A 163 -13.85 19.84 4.39
N GLU A 164 -12.93 19.71 3.43
CA GLU A 164 -12.26 20.84 2.78
C GLU A 164 -13.26 21.79 2.12
N THR A 165 -14.21 21.24 1.35
CA THR A 165 -15.28 22.01 0.70
C THR A 165 -16.14 22.75 1.71
N GLN A 166 -16.57 22.08 2.78
CA GLN A 166 -17.39 22.69 3.83
C GLN A 166 -16.63 23.79 4.58
N MET A 167 -15.34 23.61 4.83
CA MET A 167 -14.51 24.64 5.45
C MET A 167 -14.37 25.88 4.55
N MET A 168 -14.19 25.70 3.23
CA MET A 168 -14.16 26.83 2.29
C MET A 168 -15.49 27.59 2.28
N GLN A 169 -16.62 26.87 2.28
CA GLN A 169 -17.95 27.49 2.34
C GLN A 169 -18.13 28.34 3.61
N VAL A 170 -17.72 27.83 4.77
CA VAL A 170 -17.78 28.59 6.03
C VAL A 170 -16.91 29.83 5.97
N LEU A 171 -15.71 29.75 5.37
CA LEU A 171 -14.84 30.90 5.19
C LEU A 171 -15.49 31.97 4.30
N ASP A 172 -16.06 31.56 3.17
CA ASP A 172 -16.74 32.47 2.23
C ASP A 172 -17.93 33.17 2.89
N GLU A 173 -18.75 32.44 3.66
CA GLU A 173 -19.86 33.02 4.42
C GLU A 173 -19.37 34.05 5.44
N ILE A 174 -18.29 33.75 6.17
CA ILE A 174 -17.69 34.69 7.12
C ILE A 174 -17.19 35.95 6.40
N TYR A 175 -16.49 35.79 5.27
CA TYR A 175 -16.02 36.91 4.46
C TYR A 175 -17.18 37.80 4.02
N GLU A 176 -18.26 37.20 3.50
CA GLU A 176 -19.44 37.93 3.05
C GLU A 176 -20.12 38.68 4.20
N ILE A 177 -20.27 38.05 5.37
CA ILE A 177 -20.84 38.69 6.56
C ILE A 177 -19.99 39.89 7.00
N VAL A 178 -18.67 39.73 7.06
CA VAL A 178 -17.74 40.79 7.48
C VAL A 178 -17.76 41.93 6.48
N GLU A 179 -17.73 41.64 5.18
CA GLU A 179 -17.79 42.65 4.13
C GLU A 179 -19.10 43.43 4.17
N ASN A 180 -20.24 42.74 4.30
CA ASN A 180 -21.56 43.37 4.39
C ASN A 180 -21.69 44.24 5.65
N LYS A 181 -21.19 43.80 6.81
CA LYS A 181 -21.15 44.61 8.02
C LYS A 181 -20.26 45.85 7.86
N ASN A 182 -19.09 45.71 7.25
CA ASN A 182 -18.21 46.84 6.96
C ASN A 182 -18.88 47.87 6.04
N LYS A 183 -19.53 47.43 4.96
CA LYS A 183 -20.31 48.31 4.06
C LYS A 183 -21.42 49.03 4.81
N ALA A 184 -22.15 48.33 5.68
CA ALA A 184 -23.23 48.92 6.49
C ALA A 184 -22.70 49.99 7.47
N ILE A 185 -21.58 49.73 8.14
CA ILE A 185 -20.93 50.69 9.04
C ILE A 185 -20.45 51.93 8.26
N GLN A 186 -19.77 51.73 7.13
CA GLN A 186 -19.31 52.84 6.29
C GLN A 186 -20.47 53.70 5.80
N TRP A 187 -21.56 53.07 5.35
CA TRP A 187 -22.78 53.78 4.95
C TRP A 187 -23.39 54.57 6.10
N TYR A 188 -23.51 53.95 7.28
CA TYR A 188 -24.05 54.60 8.48
C TYR A 188 -23.22 55.84 8.88
N LEU A 189 -21.90 55.68 8.98
CA LEU A 189 -20.98 56.77 9.29
C LEU A 189 -21.08 57.89 8.25
N ARG A 190 -21.02 57.56 6.96
CA ARG A 190 -21.13 58.54 5.87
C ARG A 190 -22.44 59.33 5.94
N LYS A 191 -23.57 58.65 6.17
CA LYS A 191 -24.89 59.28 6.28
C LYS A 191 -24.95 60.25 7.47
N HIS A 192 -24.51 59.81 8.65
CA HIS A 192 -24.54 60.64 9.86
C HIS A 192 -23.57 61.82 9.79
N PHE A 193 -22.35 61.63 9.29
CA PHE A 193 -21.40 62.74 9.09
C PHE A 193 -21.90 63.75 8.06
N THR A 194 -22.50 63.29 6.95
CA THR A 194 -23.09 64.19 5.95
C THR A 194 -24.21 65.03 6.56
N HIS A 195 -25.13 64.41 7.31
CA HIS A 195 -26.21 65.11 8.01
C HIS A 195 -25.70 66.13 9.04
N LEU A 196 -24.67 65.77 9.81
CA LEU A 196 -24.04 66.68 10.77
C LEU A 196 -23.38 67.87 10.07
N HIS A 197 -22.67 67.62 8.97
CA HIS A 197 -22.04 68.67 8.16
C HIS A 197 -23.07 69.65 7.58
N GLU A 198 -24.20 69.12 7.07
CA GLU A 198 -25.30 69.95 6.57
C GLU A 198 -25.94 70.81 7.67
N LYS A 199 -26.16 70.24 8.86
CA LYS A 199 -26.64 71.00 10.03
C LYS A 199 -25.67 72.12 10.40
N PHE A 200 -24.37 71.83 10.43
CA PHE A 200 -23.34 72.81 10.77
C PHE A 200 -23.28 73.95 9.73
N LYS A 201 -23.39 73.61 8.44
CA LYS A 201 -23.50 74.61 7.36
C LYS A 201 -24.71 75.52 7.53
N LYS A 202 -25.89 74.97 7.80
CA LYS A 202 -27.12 75.75 8.02
C LYS A 202 -26.98 76.69 9.23
N PHE A 203 -26.51 76.17 10.35
CA PHE A 203 -26.27 76.95 11.56
C PHE A 203 -25.31 78.13 11.32
N ASN A 204 -24.20 77.90 10.60
CA ASN A 204 -23.25 78.97 10.28
C ASN A 204 -23.84 80.02 9.35
N ALA A 205 -24.63 79.61 8.35
CA ALA A 205 -25.32 80.55 7.46
C ALA A 205 -26.34 81.41 8.21
N GLU A 206 -27.11 80.81 9.12
CA GLU A 206 -28.06 81.52 10.00
C GLU A 206 -27.35 82.51 10.92
N LYS A 207 -26.26 82.11 11.58
CA LYS A 207 -25.45 83.01 12.42
C LYS A 207 -24.88 84.19 11.65
N LEU A 208 -24.35 83.95 10.44
CA LEU A 208 -23.84 85.02 9.59
C LEU A 208 -24.96 85.97 9.14
N GLY A 209 -26.15 85.44 8.85
CA GLY A 209 -27.33 86.26 8.57
C GLY A 209 -27.72 87.15 9.75
N LEU A 210 -27.76 86.61 10.96
CA LEU A 210 -28.04 87.37 12.18
C LEU A 210 -26.99 88.46 12.43
N LEU A 211 -25.70 88.14 12.30
CA LEU A 211 -24.61 89.12 12.41
C LEU A 211 -24.75 90.25 11.38
N LYS A 212 -25.07 89.91 10.13
CA LYS A 212 -25.28 90.91 9.08
C LYS A 212 -26.46 91.84 9.41
N ASN A 213 -27.54 91.30 9.96
CA ASN A 213 -28.69 92.11 10.35
C ASN A 213 -28.34 93.07 11.50
N VAL A 214 -27.64 92.59 12.54
CA VAL A 214 -27.19 93.44 13.66
C VAL A 214 -26.26 94.56 13.17
N ILE A 215 -25.30 94.24 12.31
CA ILE A 215 -24.37 95.24 11.73
C ILE A 215 -25.14 96.28 10.91
N ASN A 216 -26.14 95.87 10.12
CA ASN A 216 -26.95 96.80 9.34
C ASN A 216 -27.83 97.70 10.22
N GLU A 217 -28.33 97.20 11.35
CA GLU A 217 -29.08 98.00 12.34
C GLU A 217 -28.17 99.03 13.05
N ASP A 218 -26.92 98.66 13.34
CA ASP A 218 -25.95 99.56 13.98
C ASP A 218 -25.37 100.62 13.03
N ILE A 219 -25.22 100.33 11.73
CA ILE A 219 -24.73 101.30 10.72
C ILE A 219 -25.85 102.20 10.17
N GLY A 220 -27.13 101.79 10.31
CA GLY A 220 -28.30 102.56 9.89
C GLY A 220 -28.80 103.60 10.90
N ARG A 221 -28.10 103.77 12.03
CA ARG A 221 -28.29 104.83 13.03
C ARG A 221 -27.18 105.86 12.95
#